data_AF-A0A0R3SGA8-F1
#
_entry.id   AF-A0A0R3SGA8-F1
#
_cell.length_a   1.000
_cell.length_b   1.000
_cell.length_c   1.000
_cell.angle_alpha   90.00
_cell.angle_beta   90.00
_cell.angle_gamma   90.00
#
_symmetry.space_group_name_H-M   'P 1'
#
loop_
_entity.id
_entity.type
_entity.pdbx_description
1 polymer ?
#
loop_
_entity_poly.entity_id
_entity_poly.type
_entity_poly.pdbx_seq_one_letter_code
_entity_poly.pdbx_strand_id
1 'polypeptide(L)'
;MVTEEKRNFKELRARLEEEGMQESSLKLGPSLTIRGMESLSGERPDSDKYVMSDYQAELDTNPRAQSRSRNPSLSSVGDHSGSAAKSGPTITAKELFCLQVTLEQAFNSYFLDTSSEDFALEPELMMVKTYIAQFCSVYVDKYEQHSSDLWTNIEQEIHPSRCIIYSYKPDRSREPYDTRYMSQFNYFFFNRSLKRVLFFSMIVRDSPPEDAYDEDEMEDIF
;
A
#
# COMPACT_ATOMS: atom_id res chain seq x y z
N MET A 1 -10.67 23.14 2.83
CA MET A 1 -9.77 21.99 3.05
C MET A 1 -10.19 21.14 4.24
N VAL A 2 -9.98 21.55 5.51
CA VAL A 2 -10.32 20.70 6.68
C VAL A 2 -11.81 20.30 6.77
N THR A 3 -12.72 21.12 6.27
CA THR A 3 -14.16 20.83 6.23
C THR A 3 -14.54 19.78 5.18
N GLU A 4 -13.79 19.71 4.10
CA GLU A 4 -14.04 18.81 2.97
C GLU A 4 -13.50 17.42 3.25
N GLU A 5 -12.28 17.30 3.76
CA GLU A 5 -11.72 16.02 4.22
C GLU A 5 -12.58 15.39 5.32
N LYS A 6 -13.09 16.20 6.26
CA LYS A 6 -14.03 15.74 7.30
C LYS A 6 -15.36 15.25 6.72
N ARG A 7 -15.84 15.88 5.64
CA ARG A 7 -17.05 15.44 4.94
C ARG A 7 -16.79 14.10 4.24
N ASN A 8 -15.70 13.99 3.49
CA ASN A 8 -15.33 12.77 2.76
C ASN A 8 -15.10 11.59 3.73
N PHE A 9 -14.47 11.83 4.88
CA PHE A 9 -14.31 10.79 5.90
C PHE A 9 -15.65 10.35 6.51
N LYS A 10 -16.59 11.29 6.72
CA LYS A 10 -17.93 10.96 7.21
C LYS A 10 -18.72 10.16 6.18
N GLU A 11 -18.55 10.47 4.91
CA GLU A 11 -19.17 9.77 3.78
C GLU A 11 -18.62 8.33 3.64
N LEU A 12 -17.30 8.16 3.75
CA LEU A 12 -16.67 6.83 3.81
C LEU A 12 -17.25 5.99 4.94
N ARG A 13 -17.39 6.58 6.14
CA ARG A 13 -17.97 5.88 7.30
C ARG A 13 -19.41 5.44 7.05
N ALA A 14 -20.25 6.33 6.52
CA ALA A 14 -21.63 6.01 6.21
C ALA A 14 -21.74 4.84 5.22
N ARG A 15 -20.89 4.81 4.18
CA ARG A 15 -20.81 3.69 3.23
C ARG A 15 -20.42 2.38 3.90
N LEU A 16 -19.40 2.39 4.75
CA LEU A 16 -18.97 1.18 5.47
C LEU A 16 -20.06 0.66 6.41
N GLU A 17 -20.83 1.55 7.05
CA GLU A 17 -21.99 1.19 7.88
C GLU A 17 -23.12 0.56 7.05
N GLU A 18 -23.42 1.09 5.87
CA GLU A 18 -24.42 0.52 4.95
C GLU A 18 -24.03 -0.88 4.43
N GLU A 19 -22.73 -1.10 4.21
CA GLU A 19 -22.18 -2.40 3.79
C GLU A 19 -22.08 -3.40 4.95
N GLY A 20 -22.44 -3.02 6.18
CA GLY A 20 -22.36 -3.85 7.38
C GLY A 20 -20.92 -4.19 7.78
N MET A 21 -19.94 -3.39 7.32
CA MET A 21 -18.53 -3.62 7.58
C MET A 21 -18.09 -3.02 8.92
N GLN A 22 -17.26 -3.75 9.66
CA GLN A 22 -16.70 -3.26 10.91
C GLN A 22 -15.54 -2.29 10.60
N GLU A 23 -15.69 -1.00 10.91
CA GLU A 23 -14.69 0.05 10.63
C GLU A 23 -13.27 -0.26 11.14
N SER A 24 -13.16 -1.09 12.18
CA SER A 24 -11.89 -1.45 12.81
C SER A 24 -11.12 -2.54 12.05
N SER A 25 -11.73 -3.23 11.08
CA SER A 25 -11.16 -4.42 10.46
C SER A 25 -11.75 -4.69 9.07
N LEU A 26 -11.40 -3.86 8.09
CA LEU A 26 -11.76 -4.06 6.69
C LEU A 26 -10.82 -5.06 6.03
N LYS A 27 -11.35 -5.93 5.18
CA LYS A 27 -10.55 -6.94 4.48
C LYS A 27 -9.73 -6.28 3.37
N LEU A 28 -8.49 -6.73 3.24
CA LEU A 28 -7.59 -6.36 2.16
C LEU A 28 -7.58 -7.46 1.08
N GLY A 29 -7.24 -7.05 -0.14
CA GLY A 29 -6.90 -7.94 -1.23
C GLY A 29 -5.57 -8.69 -0.99
N PRO A 30 -5.24 -9.65 -1.88
CA PRO A 30 -4.00 -10.41 -1.80
C PRO A 30 -2.78 -9.58 -2.22
N SER A 31 -1.62 -9.83 -1.59
CA SER A 31 -0.34 -9.17 -1.90
C SER A 31 -0.02 -9.18 -3.40
N LEU A 32 0.36 -8.01 -3.92
CA LEU A 32 0.78 -7.86 -5.30
C LEU A 32 2.25 -8.16 -5.48
N THR A 33 3.08 -7.87 -4.47
CA THR A 33 4.52 -8.16 -4.51
C THR A 33 4.76 -9.66 -4.71
N ILE A 34 4.05 -10.53 -3.98
CA ILE A 34 4.21 -11.99 -4.11
C ILE A 34 3.81 -12.46 -5.52
N ARG A 35 2.65 -12.00 -6.01
CA ARG A 35 2.16 -12.34 -7.36
C ARG A 35 3.08 -11.79 -8.46
N GLY A 36 3.59 -10.58 -8.25
CA GLY A 36 4.50 -9.90 -9.17
C GLY A 36 5.83 -10.63 -9.28
N MET A 37 6.42 -11.05 -8.15
CA MET A 37 7.64 -11.85 -8.16
C MET A 37 7.43 -13.23 -8.79
N GLU A 38 6.29 -13.90 -8.55
CA GLU A 38 5.93 -15.15 -9.24
C GLU A 38 5.87 -14.93 -10.77
N SER A 39 5.31 -13.80 -11.21
CA SER A 39 5.20 -13.46 -12.63
C SER A 39 6.56 -13.12 -13.28
N LEU A 40 7.47 -12.48 -12.55
CA LEU A 40 8.79 -12.07 -13.05
C LEU A 40 9.83 -13.20 -13.01
N SER A 41 9.83 -13.99 -11.94
CA SER A 41 10.83 -15.05 -11.70
C SER A 41 10.39 -16.44 -12.17
N GLY A 42 9.09 -16.65 -12.36
CA GLY A 42 8.50 -17.97 -12.65
C GLY A 42 8.42 -18.89 -11.43
N GLU A 43 8.94 -18.48 -10.26
CA GLU A 43 8.85 -19.24 -9.02
C GLU A 43 7.94 -18.52 -8.03
N ARG A 44 7.02 -19.28 -7.41
CA ARG A 44 6.17 -18.72 -6.36
C ARG A 44 7.00 -18.53 -5.09
N PRO A 45 7.14 -17.30 -4.57
CA PRO A 45 7.84 -17.09 -3.31
C PRO A 45 7.14 -17.89 -2.22
N ASP A 46 7.93 -18.59 -1.41
CA ASP A 46 7.42 -19.36 -0.28
C ASP A 46 6.83 -18.40 0.76
N SER A 47 5.50 -18.28 0.74
CA SER A 47 4.78 -17.34 1.59
C SER A 47 4.95 -17.63 3.08
N ASP A 48 5.34 -18.84 3.47
CA ASP A 48 5.56 -19.20 4.87
C ASP A 48 6.90 -18.67 5.41
N LYS A 49 7.82 -18.25 4.53
CA LYS A 49 9.12 -17.68 4.91
C LYS A 49 9.06 -16.20 5.26
N TYR A 50 7.98 -15.52 4.91
CA TYR A 50 7.87 -14.08 5.09
C TYR A 50 6.66 -13.75 5.94
N VAL A 51 6.82 -12.75 6.80
CA VAL A 51 5.76 -12.26 7.66
C VAL A 51 5.14 -11.03 6.98
N MET A 52 3.82 -10.94 7.00
CA MET A 52 3.13 -9.73 6.56
C MET A 52 3.53 -8.57 7.48
N SER A 53 3.55 -7.35 6.94
CA SER A 53 3.98 -6.20 7.72
C SER A 53 3.01 -5.90 8.87
N ASP A 54 3.26 -6.50 10.03
CA ASP A 54 2.44 -6.41 11.24
C ASP A 54 3.03 -5.36 12.19
N TYR A 55 3.39 -4.15 11.72
CA TYR A 55 3.77 -3.06 12.64
C TYR A 55 2.56 -2.68 13.50
N GLN A 56 2.37 -3.44 14.57
CA GLN A 56 1.49 -3.14 15.68
C GLN A 56 1.86 -1.74 16.15
N ALA A 57 0.82 -0.90 16.24
CA ALA A 57 0.96 0.40 16.80
C ALA A 57 1.49 0.23 18.24
N GLU A 58 2.75 0.60 18.48
CA GLU A 58 3.06 1.24 19.74
C GLU A 58 2.30 2.57 19.73
N LEU A 59 1.00 2.50 20.03
CA LEU A 59 0.26 3.63 20.55
C LEU A 59 0.96 3.99 21.85
N ASP A 60 1.62 5.14 21.86
CA ASP A 60 2.08 5.90 23.02
C ASP A 60 1.65 5.29 24.37
N THR A 61 2.36 4.28 24.86
CA THR A 61 2.26 3.88 26.26
C THR A 61 2.97 4.97 27.05
N ASN A 62 2.18 5.96 27.46
CA ASN A 62 2.55 6.91 28.50
C ASN A 62 3.19 6.15 29.67
N PRO A 63 4.48 6.37 30.02
CA PRO A 63 5.19 5.56 31.03
C PRO A 63 4.78 5.93 32.46
N ARG A 64 3.62 6.55 32.65
CA ARG A 64 3.21 7.16 33.92
C ARG A 64 1.81 6.74 34.35
N ALA A 65 1.59 5.43 34.46
CA ALA A 65 0.54 4.90 35.32
C ALA A 65 0.87 3.48 35.81
N GLN A 66 1.26 3.43 37.09
CA GLN A 66 0.87 2.40 38.06
C GLN A 66 1.67 1.08 38.07
N SER A 67 2.60 1.06 39.01
CA SER A 67 2.80 -0.05 39.94
C SER A 67 1.47 -0.73 40.31
N ARG A 68 1.36 -2.05 40.09
CA ARG A 68 1.04 -3.06 41.13
C ARG A 68 0.72 -4.42 40.49
N SER A 69 1.52 -5.40 40.89
CA SER A 69 1.06 -6.71 41.39
C SER A 69 0.72 -7.85 40.42
N ARG A 70 1.60 -8.87 40.52
CA ARG A 70 1.36 -10.33 40.57
C ARG A 70 1.31 -11.12 39.26
N ASN A 71 2.39 -11.89 39.07
CA ASN A 71 2.38 -13.19 38.40
C ASN A 71 1.28 -14.09 38.97
N PRO A 72 0.73 -14.98 38.13
CA PRO A 72 0.53 -16.35 38.56
C PRO A 72 1.09 -17.35 37.55
N SER A 73 1.83 -18.32 38.08
CA SER A 73 2.22 -19.55 37.40
C SER A 73 1.02 -20.52 37.32
N LEU A 74 0.89 -21.19 36.17
CA LEU A 74 0.40 -22.55 35.92
C LEU A 74 -0.77 -23.10 36.76
N SER A 75 -1.89 -23.42 36.08
CA SER A 75 -2.48 -24.77 36.08
C SER A 75 -3.68 -24.93 35.14
N SER A 76 -3.66 -26.05 34.41
CA SER A 76 -4.79 -26.98 34.21
C SER A 76 -5.89 -26.69 33.16
N VAL A 77 -5.82 -27.50 32.09
CA VAL A 77 -6.89 -28.29 31.45
C VAL A 77 -8.17 -27.54 31.02
N GLY A 78 -8.32 -27.46 29.70
CA GLY A 78 -9.58 -27.15 29.03
C GLY A 78 -9.44 -27.37 27.54
N ASP A 79 -9.81 -28.57 27.08
CA ASP A 79 -10.09 -28.85 25.67
C ASP A 79 -11.16 -27.89 25.16
N HIS A 80 -10.76 -26.94 24.33
CA HIS A 80 -11.65 -26.38 23.31
C HIS A 80 -10.83 -26.17 22.06
N SER A 81 -11.23 -26.88 21.01
CA SER A 81 -10.88 -26.67 19.61
C SER A 81 -11.19 -25.23 19.19
N GLY A 82 -10.32 -24.31 19.57
CA GLY A 82 -10.25 -22.96 19.03
C GLY A 82 -9.39 -23.01 17.78
N SER A 83 -9.99 -23.36 16.64
CA SER A 83 -9.48 -22.89 15.37
C SER A 83 -9.55 -21.36 15.44
N ALA A 84 -8.48 -20.73 15.93
CA ALA A 84 -8.24 -19.31 15.70
C ALA A 84 -8.24 -19.17 14.19
N ALA A 85 -9.40 -18.84 13.64
CA ALA A 85 -9.53 -18.43 12.25
C ALA A 85 -8.47 -17.34 12.11
N LYS A 86 -7.39 -17.64 11.39
CA LYS A 86 -6.34 -16.67 11.06
C LYS A 86 -7.08 -15.58 10.31
N SER A 87 -7.50 -14.54 11.04
CA SER A 87 -8.12 -13.37 10.44
C SER A 87 -7.07 -12.83 9.50
N GLY A 88 -7.39 -12.80 8.20
CA GLY A 88 -6.48 -12.28 7.18
C GLY A 88 -6.08 -10.83 7.48
N PRO A 89 -5.14 -10.28 6.70
CA PRO A 89 -4.68 -8.91 6.90
C PRO A 89 -5.84 -7.91 6.77
N THR A 90 -5.92 -6.97 7.70
CA THR A 90 -7.02 -5.99 7.78
C THR A 90 -6.51 -4.57 7.82
N ILE A 91 -7.30 -3.62 7.33
CA ILE A 91 -7.03 -2.18 7.36
C ILE A 91 -8.12 -1.46 8.15
N THR A 92 -7.75 -0.40 8.87
CA THR A 92 -8.72 0.45 9.56
C THR A 92 -9.34 1.47 8.60
N ALA A 93 -10.57 1.93 8.87
CA ALA A 93 -11.21 2.98 8.06
C ALA A 93 -10.38 4.27 7.95
N LYS A 94 -9.60 4.60 8.99
CA LYS A 94 -8.70 5.77 8.99
C LYS A 94 -7.52 5.58 8.04
N GLU A 95 -6.94 4.39 8.02
CA GLU A 95 -5.84 4.07 7.11
C GLU A 95 -6.34 4.03 5.68
N LEU A 96 -7.47 3.36 5.42
CA LEU A 96 -8.11 3.34 4.12
C LEU A 96 -8.36 4.75 3.59
N PHE A 97 -8.94 5.63 4.42
CA PHE A 97 -9.14 7.03 4.06
C PHE A 97 -7.84 7.73 3.72
N CYS A 98 -6.78 7.51 4.51
CA CYS A 98 -5.48 8.11 4.26
C CYS A 98 -4.90 7.64 2.91
N LEU A 99 -5.05 6.36 2.56
CA LEU A 99 -4.62 5.82 1.27
C LEU A 99 -5.44 6.39 0.10
N GLN A 100 -6.77 6.44 0.23
CA GLN A 100 -7.68 6.99 -0.78
C GLN A 100 -7.38 8.47 -1.08
N VAL A 101 -7.23 9.29 -0.04
CA VAL A 101 -6.88 10.71 -0.20
C VAL A 101 -5.49 10.86 -0.84
N THR A 102 -4.53 10.02 -0.48
CA THR A 102 -3.20 10.04 -1.08
C THR A 102 -3.26 9.73 -2.59
N LEU A 103 -4.08 8.75 -3.00
CA LEU A 103 -4.32 8.43 -4.41
C LEU A 103 -4.98 9.58 -5.17
N GLU A 104 -6.04 10.15 -4.60
CA GLU A 104 -6.78 11.28 -5.19
C GLU A 104 -5.85 12.47 -5.43
N GLN A 105 -4.98 12.79 -4.47
CA GLN A 105 -3.98 13.85 -4.62
C GLN A 105 -2.91 13.52 -5.66
N ALA A 106 -2.45 12.27 -5.73
CA ALA A 106 -1.36 11.88 -6.63
C ALA A 106 -1.78 11.84 -8.10
N PHE A 107 -3.02 11.45 -8.38
CA PHE A 107 -3.51 11.24 -9.75
C PHE A 107 -4.54 12.29 -10.20
N ASN A 108 -4.92 13.23 -9.33
CA ASN A 108 -5.92 14.27 -9.58
C ASN A 108 -7.22 13.71 -10.19
N SER A 109 -7.65 12.54 -9.69
CA SER A 109 -8.84 11.83 -10.15
C SER A 109 -9.63 11.30 -8.95
N TYR A 110 -10.92 11.09 -9.13
CA TYR A 110 -11.85 10.79 -8.05
C TYR A 110 -11.77 9.31 -7.66
N PHE A 111 -10.92 8.99 -6.68
CA PHE A 111 -10.70 7.62 -6.18
C PHE A 111 -11.54 7.29 -4.94
N LEU A 112 -12.52 8.12 -4.56
CA LEU A 112 -13.34 7.91 -3.35
C LEU A 112 -14.24 6.67 -3.43
N ASP A 113 -14.43 6.08 -4.62
CA ASP A 113 -15.15 4.81 -4.81
C ASP A 113 -14.28 3.57 -4.67
N THR A 114 -12.97 3.74 -4.46
CA THR A 114 -12.02 2.64 -4.29
C THR A 114 -12.35 1.81 -3.06
N SER A 115 -12.45 0.48 -3.21
CA SER A 115 -12.74 -0.46 -2.13
C SER A 115 -11.49 -0.78 -1.31
N SER A 116 -11.66 -1.22 -0.06
CA SER A 116 -10.54 -1.77 0.72
C SER A 116 -9.90 -2.99 0.05
N GLU A 117 -10.65 -3.71 -0.80
CA GLU A 117 -10.17 -4.88 -1.53
C GLU A 117 -9.22 -4.53 -2.69
N ASP A 118 -9.25 -3.29 -3.18
CA ASP A 118 -8.31 -2.79 -4.20
C ASP A 118 -6.91 -2.51 -3.62
N PHE A 119 -6.81 -2.55 -2.28
CA PHE A 119 -5.55 -2.47 -1.55
C PHE A 119 -5.14 -3.84 -1.03
N ALA A 120 -3.83 -4.07 -0.98
CA ALA A 120 -3.26 -5.24 -0.35
C ALA A 120 -2.20 -4.85 0.68
N LEU A 121 -2.10 -5.62 1.75
CA LEU A 121 -0.96 -5.55 2.66
C LEU A 121 0.21 -6.26 2.00
N GLU A 122 1.37 -5.62 2.00
CA GLU A 122 2.58 -6.20 1.43
C GLU A 122 3.45 -6.87 2.51
N PRO A 123 4.27 -7.86 2.10
CA PRO A 123 5.15 -8.58 2.99
C PRO A 123 6.32 -7.67 3.45
N GLU A 124 7.39 -8.29 3.92
CA GLU A 124 8.61 -7.61 4.33
C GLU A 124 9.14 -6.59 3.29
N LEU A 125 9.68 -5.48 3.80
CA LEU A 125 10.35 -4.43 3.03
C LEU A 125 11.34 -4.95 1.99
N MET A 126 12.15 -5.96 2.33
CA MET A 126 13.14 -6.55 1.43
C MET A 126 12.50 -7.11 0.16
N MET A 127 11.35 -7.76 0.27
CA MET A 127 10.62 -8.32 -0.87
C MET A 127 10.10 -7.19 -1.78
N VAL A 128 9.55 -6.14 -1.16
CA VAL A 128 9.08 -4.96 -1.88
C VAL A 128 10.24 -4.24 -2.59
N LYS A 129 11.38 -4.04 -1.90
CA LYS A 129 12.61 -3.47 -2.49
C LYS A 129 13.10 -4.30 -3.68
N THR A 130 13.12 -5.63 -3.53
CA THR A 130 13.56 -6.55 -4.58
C THR A 130 12.64 -6.48 -5.79
N TYR A 131 11.33 -6.50 -5.59
CA TYR A 131 10.37 -6.37 -6.68
C TYR A 131 10.49 -5.02 -7.39
N ILE A 132 10.57 -3.91 -6.65
CA ILE A 132 10.77 -2.57 -7.24
C ILE A 132 12.07 -2.53 -8.04
N ALA A 133 13.16 -3.09 -7.51
CA ALA A 133 14.43 -3.13 -8.22
C ALA A 133 14.34 -3.92 -9.52
N GLN A 134 13.75 -5.12 -9.49
CA GLN A 134 13.51 -5.93 -10.69
C GLN A 134 12.64 -5.19 -11.70
N PHE A 135 11.52 -4.59 -11.25
CA PHE A 135 10.63 -3.83 -12.10
C PHE A 135 11.35 -2.63 -12.75
N CYS A 136 12.03 -1.81 -11.95
CA CYS A 136 12.76 -0.65 -12.46
C CYS A 136 13.94 -1.05 -13.34
N SER A 137 14.62 -2.17 -13.09
CA SER A 137 15.71 -2.64 -13.96
C SER A 137 15.26 -2.93 -15.40
N VAL A 138 13.97 -3.26 -15.59
CA VAL A 138 13.39 -3.52 -16.92
C VAL A 138 12.98 -2.22 -17.62
N TYR A 139 12.47 -1.24 -16.89
CA TYR A 139 11.77 -0.08 -17.47
C TYR A 139 12.46 1.28 -17.23
N VAL A 140 13.49 1.35 -16.38
CA VAL A 140 14.19 2.59 -16.01
C VAL A 140 15.65 2.50 -16.40
N ASP A 141 16.05 3.34 -17.33
CA ASP A 141 17.44 3.43 -17.77
C ASP A 141 18.37 3.76 -16.60
N LYS A 142 19.46 2.98 -16.50
CA LYS A 142 20.50 3.17 -15.48
C LYS A 142 19.99 3.14 -14.03
N TYR A 143 18.87 2.44 -13.76
CA TYR A 143 18.33 2.31 -12.40
C TYR A 143 19.40 1.94 -11.36
N GLU A 144 20.30 1.01 -11.68
CA GLU A 144 21.38 0.57 -10.78
C GLU A 144 22.33 1.68 -10.34
N GLN A 145 22.47 2.75 -11.12
CA GLN A 145 23.32 3.90 -10.77
C GLN A 145 22.64 4.82 -9.76
N HIS A 146 21.30 4.82 -9.73
CA HIS A 146 20.49 5.73 -8.92
C HIS A 146 19.76 5.02 -7.77
N SER A 147 19.74 3.69 -7.75
CA SER A 147 19.00 2.88 -6.79
C SER A 147 19.44 3.17 -5.34
N SER A 148 20.76 3.27 -5.11
CA SER A 148 21.33 3.59 -3.80
C SER A 148 20.87 4.95 -3.29
N ASP A 149 20.94 5.99 -4.13
CA ASP A 149 20.54 7.34 -3.76
C ASP A 149 19.04 7.44 -3.50
N LEU A 150 18.22 6.80 -4.34
CA LEU A 150 16.78 6.71 -4.16
C LEU A 150 16.43 6.13 -2.80
N TRP A 151 16.97 4.95 -2.47
CA TRP A 151 16.67 4.29 -1.20
C TRP A 151 17.24 5.03 0.01
N THR A 152 18.36 5.73 -0.15
CA THR A 152 18.93 6.60 0.90
C THR A 152 18.00 7.77 1.22
N ASN A 153 17.46 8.43 0.20
CA ASN A 153 16.48 9.52 0.39
C ASN A 153 15.19 9.01 1.02
N ILE A 154 14.68 7.86 0.56
CA ILE A 154 13.49 7.24 1.15
C ILE A 154 13.74 6.88 2.63
N GLU A 155 14.91 6.33 2.96
CA GLU A 155 15.28 5.99 4.34
C GLU A 155 15.21 7.22 5.26
N GLN A 156 15.77 8.35 4.82
CA GLN A 156 15.77 9.61 5.58
C GLN A 156 14.36 10.18 5.77
N GLU A 157 13.50 10.09 4.75
CA GLU A 157 12.18 10.73 4.77
C GLU A 157 11.10 9.93 5.51
N ILE A 158 11.12 8.60 5.46
CA ILE A 158 10.01 7.79 5.98
C ILE A 158 10.43 6.63 6.87
N HIS A 159 11.72 6.26 6.92
CA HIS A 159 12.21 5.06 7.62
C HIS A 159 11.38 3.81 7.24
N PRO A 160 11.53 3.28 6.01
CA PRO A 160 10.73 2.15 5.49
C PRO A 160 10.70 0.93 6.41
N SER A 161 11.76 0.69 7.19
CA SER A 161 11.81 -0.38 8.18
C SER A 161 10.91 -0.17 9.39
N ARG A 162 10.10 0.90 9.43
CA ARG A 162 9.07 1.17 10.44
C ARG A 162 7.70 1.41 9.80
N CYS A 163 7.57 1.12 8.51
CA CYS A 163 6.37 1.36 7.73
C CYS A 163 5.53 0.10 7.58
N ILE A 164 4.21 0.29 7.65
CA ILE A 164 3.27 -0.67 7.06
C ILE A 164 3.25 -0.37 5.57
N ILE A 165 3.40 -1.41 4.76
CA ILE A 165 3.47 -1.27 3.30
C ILE A 165 2.16 -1.76 2.71
N TYR A 166 1.46 -0.88 2.01
CA TYR A 166 0.30 -1.24 1.23
C TYR A 166 0.61 -1.12 -0.26
N SER A 167 -0.08 -1.90 -1.06
CA SER A 167 -0.08 -1.74 -2.52
C SER A 167 -1.49 -1.46 -3.03
N TYR A 168 -1.60 -0.67 -4.08
CA TYR A 168 -2.86 -0.42 -4.77
C TYR A 168 -2.87 -1.03 -6.17
N LYS A 169 -3.92 -1.78 -6.48
CA LYS A 169 -4.21 -2.22 -7.84
C LYS A 169 -5.71 -2.10 -8.09
N PRO A 170 -6.12 -1.18 -8.99
CA PRO A 170 -7.51 -1.12 -9.38
C PRO A 170 -7.94 -2.44 -10.02
N ASP A 171 -9.17 -2.85 -9.75
CA ASP A 171 -9.80 -3.93 -10.47
C ASP A 171 -9.88 -3.60 -11.98
N ARG A 172 -9.01 -4.25 -12.77
CA ARG A 172 -8.90 -4.07 -14.23
C ARG A 172 -10.22 -4.31 -14.97
N SER A 173 -11.20 -4.99 -14.35
CA SER A 173 -12.52 -5.20 -14.96
C SER A 173 -13.39 -3.93 -14.99
N ARG A 174 -13.04 -2.93 -14.19
CA ARG A 174 -13.77 -1.66 -14.05
C ARG A 174 -13.23 -0.54 -14.92
N GLU A 175 -12.06 -0.74 -15.52
CA GLU A 175 -11.46 0.24 -16.42
C GLU A 175 -11.90 -0.02 -17.87
N PRO A 176 -12.27 1.02 -18.64
CA PRO A 176 -12.51 0.88 -20.07
C PRO A 176 -11.27 0.27 -20.73
N TYR A 177 -11.47 -0.58 -21.73
CA TYR A 177 -10.43 -1.30 -22.50
C TYR A 177 -9.28 -0.41 -23.05
N ASP A 178 -9.40 0.91 -22.94
CA ASP A 178 -8.52 1.90 -23.56
C ASP A 178 -7.30 2.30 -22.70
N THR A 179 -7.23 1.91 -21.42
CA THR A 179 -6.06 2.23 -20.58
C THR A 179 -4.95 1.20 -20.76
N ARG A 180 -4.19 1.29 -21.86
CA ARG A 180 -3.04 0.41 -22.15
C ARG A 180 -1.79 0.76 -21.32
N TYR A 181 -1.83 0.54 -20.02
CA TYR A 181 -0.60 0.42 -19.23
C TYR A 181 -0.07 -1.01 -19.30
N MET A 182 1.16 -1.19 -19.79
CA MET A 182 1.83 -2.49 -19.86
C MET A 182 2.04 -3.06 -18.46
N SER A 183 2.49 -2.21 -17.55
CA SER A 183 2.84 -2.60 -16.19
C SER A 183 2.78 -1.39 -15.26
N GLN A 184 2.47 -1.63 -13.98
CA GLN A 184 2.50 -0.59 -12.96
C GLN A 184 2.74 -1.17 -11.58
N PHE A 185 3.25 -0.34 -10.68
CA PHE A 185 3.16 -0.58 -9.23
C PHE A 185 2.75 0.70 -8.51
N ASN A 186 2.06 0.54 -7.39
CA ASN A 186 1.63 1.63 -6.53
C ASN A 186 1.83 1.19 -5.08
N TYR A 187 2.86 1.69 -4.41
CA TYR A 187 3.19 1.35 -3.03
C TYR A 187 2.98 2.55 -2.10
N PHE A 188 2.47 2.27 -0.91
CA PHE A 188 2.32 3.23 0.18
C PHE A 188 3.16 2.76 1.35
N PHE A 189 4.12 3.58 1.76
CA PHE A 189 4.89 3.38 2.97
C PHE A 189 4.27 4.24 4.06
N PHE A 190 3.46 3.62 4.92
CA PHE A 190 2.77 4.33 5.99
C PHE A 190 3.54 4.21 7.30
N ASN A 191 4.13 5.33 7.74
CA ASN A 191 4.77 5.44 9.04
C ASN A 191 3.82 6.08 10.05
N ARG A 192 3.21 5.24 10.89
CA ARG A 192 2.28 5.68 11.95
C ARG A 192 2.93 6.64 12.96
N SER A 193 4.21 6.45 13.29
CA SER A 193 4.94 7.29 14.24
C SER A 193 5.19 8.70 13.69
N LEU A 194 5.51 8.81 12.40
CA LEU A 194 5.68 10.09 11.71
C LEU A 194 4.36 10.71 11.24
N LYS A 195 3.25 9.94 11.30
CA LYS A 195 1.94 10.28 10.71
C LYS A 195 2.07 10.70 9.24
N ARG A 196 2.94 10.00 8.51
CA ARG A 196 3.33 10.33 7.14
C ARG A 196 3.13 9.12 6.25
N VAL A 197 2.69 9.37 5.01
CA VAL A 197 2.61 8.38 3.94
C VAL A 197 3.58 8.82 2.86
N LEU A 198 4.46 7.92 2.42
CA LEU A 198 5.18 8.07 1.17
C LEU A 198 4.48 7.22 0.11
N PHE A 199 4.02 7.86 -0.96
CA PHE A 199 3.44 7.18 -2.12
C PHE A 199 4.49 7.04 -3.21
N PHE A 200 4.77 5.81 -3.61
CA PHE A 200 5.70 5.50 -4.69
C PHE A 200 4.99 4.72 -5.79
N SER A 201 4.82 5.35 -6.94
CA SER A 201 4.13 4.78 -8.09
C SER A 201 4.97 4.90 -9.35
N MET A 202 4.83 3.92 -10.24
CA MET A 202 5.33 3.96 -11.60
C MET A 202 4.34 3.28 -12.54
N ILE A 203 4.08 3.91 -13.68
CA ILE A 203 3.18 3.42 -14.72
C ILE A 203 3.96 3.36 -16.03
N VAL A 204 3.97 2.20 -16.67
CA VAL A 204 4.56 1.96 -17.99
C VAL A 204 3.44 1.90 -19.01
N ARG A 205 3.49 2.72 -20.05
CA ARG A 205 2.47 2.83 -21.11
C ARG A 205 3.03 2.34 -22.45
N ASP A 206 2.17 1.76 -23.27
CA ASP A 206 2.53 1.28 -24.62
C ASP A 206 2.87 2.41 -25.61
N SER A 207 2.34 3.62 -25.39
CA SER A 207 2.59 4.80 -26.22
C SER A 207 2.86 6.04 -25.37
N PRO A 208 3.65 7.00 -25.88
CA PRO A 208 3.70 8.35 -25.32
C PRO A 208 2.28 8.96 -25.25
N PRO A 209 2.02 9.90 -24.35
CA PRO A 209 0.78 10.68 -24.41
C PRO A 209 0.65 11.29 -25.79
N GLU A 210 -0.54 11.21 -26.42
CA GLU A 210 -0.78 11.80 -27.75
C GLU A 210 -0.44 13.30 -27.80
N ASP A 211 -0.45 13.96 -26.64
CA ASP A 211 -0.14 15.39 -26.47
C ASP A 211 1.36 15.74 -26.49
N ALA A 212 2.27 14.77 -26.72
CA ALA A 212 3.72 15.00 -26.70
C ALA A 212 4.32 15.41 -28.08
N TYR A 213 3.49 15.67 -29.09
CA TYR A 213 3.91 15.88 -30.48
C TYR A 213 3.43 17.20 -31.12
N ASP A 214 3.35 18.30 -30.38
CA ASP A 214 2.79 19.57 -30.92
C ASP A 214 3.70 20.81 -30.88
N GLU A 215 5.04 20.69 -30.80
CA GLU A 215 5.92 21.90 -30.86
C GLU A 215 7.10 21.91 -31.84
N ASP A 216 7.44 20.84 -32.57
CA ASP A 216 8.65 20.84 -33.43
C ASP A 216 8.41 20.81 -34.95
N GLU A 217 7.17 20.98 -35.43
CA GLU A 217 6.84 20.97 -36.88
C GLU A 217 6.34 22.33 -37.42
N MET A 218 7.03 23.44 -37.08
CA MET A 218 6.88 24.73 -37.78
C MET A 218 8.20 25.46 -38.06
N GLU A 219 9.31 24.73 -38.25
CA GLU A 219 10.51 25.26 -38.91
C GLU A 219 10.80 24.42 -40.16
N ASP A 220 10.06 24.68 -41.24
CA ASP A 220 10.53 24.62 -42.64
C ASP A 220 9.33 24.59 -43.60
N ILE A 221 8.72 25.75 -43.82
CA ILE A 221 8.05 26.01 -45.10
C ILE A 221 8.64 27.32 -45.65
N PHE A 222 9.43 27.14 -46.71
CA PHE A 222 10.06 28.13 -47.58
C PHE A 222 9.11 29.25 -48.03
#